data_AF-A0A848UDP7-F1
#
_entry.id   AF-A0A848UDP7-F1
#
_cell.length_a   1.000
_cell.length_b   1.000
_cell.length_c   1.000
_cell.angle_alpha   90.00
_cell.angle_beta   90.00
_cell.angle_gamma   90.00
#
_symmetry.space_group_name_H-M   'P 1'
#
loop_
_entity.id
_entity.type
_entity.pdbx_description
1 polymer ?
#
loop_
_entity_poly.entity_id
_entity_poly.type
_entity_poly.pdbx_seq_one_letter_code
_entity_poly.pdbx_strand_id
1 'polypeptide(L)' 'LQTDLDERSPITVPITAIFSRRDGVVDWRACADRYSRSVRHVEVGSTHVGLGLDPDVWEITARALDERSPTD' A
#
# COMPACT_ATOMS: atom_id res chain seq x y z
N LEU A 1 8.33 12.43 12.96
CA LEU A 1 6.89 12.60 13.24
C LEU A 1 6.10 11.44 12.67
N GLN A 2 5.94 11.28 11.35
CA GLN A 2 5.19 10.14 10.78
C GLN A 2 5.77 8.77 11.18
N THR A 3 7.06 8.53 10.95
CA THR A 3 7.77 7.30 11.32
C THR A 3 7.61 6.91 12.79
N ASP A 4 7.59 7.91 13.67
CA ASP A 4 7.44 7.72 15.11
C ASP A 4 6.00 7.34 15.52
N LEU A 5 5.01 7.77 14.75
CA LEU A 5 3.62 7.35 14.92
C LEU A 5 3.42 5.91 14.41
N ASP A 6 3.99 5.59 13.24
CA ASP A 6 3.90 4.27 12.62
C ASP A 6 4.51 3.19 13.53
N GLU A 7 5.63 3.50 14.21
CA GLU A 7 6.29 2.60 15.16
C GLU A 7 5.48 2.36 16.44
N ARG A 8 4.87 3.41 16.99
CA ARG A 8 4.13 3.33 18.26
C ARG A 8 2.75 2.72 18.10
N SER A 9 2.17 2.80 16.90
CA SER A 9 0.81 2.33 16.62
C SER A 9 0.74 1.65 15.24
N PRO A 10 1.40 0.49 15.08
CA PRO A 10 1.38 -0.25 13.81
C PRO A 10 -0.03 -0.74 13.48
N ILE A 11 -0.32 -0.85 12.19
CA ILE A 11 -1.61 -1.36 11.72
C ILE A 11 -1.66 -2.87 11.95
N THR A 12 -2.81 -3.34 12.46
CA THR A 12 -2.99 -4.73 12.93
C THR A 12 -3.73 -5.63 11.96
N VAL A 13 -4.19 -5.09 10.84
CA VAL A 13 -4.85 -5.82 9.75
C VAL A 13 -3.92 -5.94 8.54
N PRO A 14 -4.15 -6.88 7.60
CA PRO A 14 -3.37 -6.96 6.38
C PRO A 14 -3.41 -5.66 5.57
N ILE A 15 -2.25 -5.25 5.06
CA ILE A 15 -2.07 -4.05 4.23
C ILE A 15 -1.54 -4.46 2.86
N THR A 16 -2.17 -3.95 1.80
CA THR A 16 -1.58 -3.92 0.47
C THR A 16 -1.20 -2.48 0.12
N ALA A 17 0.09 -2.17 0.19
CA ALA A 17 0.63 -0.85 -0.09
C ALA A 17 1.00 -0.76 -1.57
N ILE A 18 0.13 -0.13 -2.36
CA ILE A 18 0.35 0.08 -3.80
C ILE A 18 1.05 1.43 -3.99
N PHE A 19 2.19 1.44 -4.67
CA PHE A 19 3.00 2.65 -4.86
C PHE A 19 3.56 2.72 -6.29
N SER A 20 4.08 3.89 -6.67
CA SER A 20 4.77 4.06 -7.95
C SER A 20 6.01 4.92 -7.81
N ARG A 21 7.14 4.46 -8.38
CA ARG A 21 8.35 5.29 -8.51
C ARG A 21 8.21 6.44 -9.51
N ARG A 22 7.13 6.44 -10.30
CA ARG A 22 6.76 7.51 -11.23
C ARG A 22 5.79 8.50 -10.61
N ASP A 23 5.43 8.34 -9.34
CA ASP A 23 4.72 9.36 -8.58
C ASP A 23 5.62 10.59 -8.45
N GLY A 24 5.19 11.71 -9.05
CA GLY A 24 5.88 13.00 -9.01
C GLY A 24 5.36 13.94 -7.92
N VAL A 25 4.39 13.51 -7.12
CA VAL A 25 3.75 14.29 -6.05
C VAL A 25 4.23 13.81 -4.68
N VAL A 26 4.27 12.50 -4.46
CA VAL A 26 4.70 11.86 -3.21
C VAL A 26 5.85 10.89 -3.48
N ASP A 27 6.96 11.00 -2.74
CA ASP A 27 8.07 10.04 -2.86
C ASP A 27 7.58 8.65 -2.41
N TRP A 28 7.71 7.67 -3.30
CA TRP A 28 7.26 6.29 -3.06
C TRP A 28 7.78 5.67 -1.77
N ARG A 29 8.94 6.11 -1.26
CA ARG A 29 9.50 5.61 0.01
C ARG A 29 8.62 5.96 1.20
N ALA A 30 7.75 6.97 1.09
CA ALA A 30 6.75 7.27 2.11
C ALA A 30 5.73 6.14 2.30
N CYS A 31 5.51 5.31 1.27
CA CYS A 31 4.65 4.13 1.35
C CYS A 31 5.33 2.90 1.98
N ALA A 32 6.63 2.99 2.30
CA ALA A 32 7.39 1.88 2.86
C ALA A 32 7.12 1.72 4.36
N ASP A 33 6.03 1.04 4.71
CA ASP A 33 5.76 0.58 6.08
C ASP A 33 6.74 -0.55 6.49
N ARG A 34 7.41 -0.37 7.64
CA ARG A 34 8.37 -1.31 8.22
C ARG A 34 7.97 -1.82 9.61
N TYR A 35 6.84 -1.32 10.13
CA TYR A 35 6.43 -1.53 11.51
C TYR A 35 5.22 -2.44 11.61
N SER A 36 4.30 -2.36 10.64
CA SER A 36 3.15 -3.26 10.57
C SER A 36 3.58 -4.68 10.17
N ARG A 37 2.94 -5.69 10.75
CA ARG A 37 3.39 -7.09 10.63
C ARG A 37 3.02 -7.76 9.30
N SER A 38 1.97 -7.27 8.63
CA SER A 38 1.39 -7.92 7.46
C SER A 38 1.22 -6.92 6.33
N VAL A 39 2.34 -6.50 5.74
CA VAL A 39 2.36 -5.54 4.64
C VAL A 39 2.88 -6.21 3.38
N ARG A 40 2.12 -6.08 2.29
CA ARG A 40 2.52 -6.43 0.94
C ARG A 40 2.70 -5.14 0.14
N HIS A 41 3.94 -4.84 -0.26
CA HIS A 41 4.25 -3.70 -1.11
C HIS A 41 4.17 -4.09 -2.58
N VAL A 42 3.45 -3.31 -3.39
CA VAL A 42 3.26 -3.56 -4.82
C VAL A 42 3.59 -2.29 -5.62
N GLU A 43 4.58 -2.37 -6.49
CA GLU A 43 4.94 -1.26 -7.39
C GLU A 43 4.10 -1.34 -8.68
N VAL A 44 3.55 -0.21 -9.13
CA VAL A 44 2.85 -0.07 -10.41
C VAL A 44 3.46 1.03 -11.28
N GLY A 45 3.13 1.03 -12.57
CA GLY A 45 3.75 1.90 -13.58
C GLY A 45 3.10 3.28 -13.77
N SER A 46 2.09 3.64 -12.99
CA SER A 46 1.29 4.85 -13.18
C SER A 46 1.84 6.09 -12.44
N THR A 47 1.32 7.28 -12.72
CA THR A 47 1.64 8.52 -11.99
C THR A 47 0.69 8.71 -10.82
N HIS A 48 0.92 9.72 -9.96
CA HIS A 48 0.10 9.98 -8.77
C HIS A 48 -1.42 9.94 -9.03
N VAL A 49 -1.89 10.79 -9.94
CA VAL A 49 -3.32 10.85 -10.31
C VAL A 49 -3.73 9.58 -11.06
N GLY A 50 -2.81 9.04 -11.86
CA GLY A 50 -3.04 7.81 -12.61
C GLY A 50 -3.28 6.59 -11.73
N LEU A 51 -2.75 6.53 -10.50
CA LEU A 51 -3.01 5.43 -9.55
C LEU A 51 -4.51 5.21 -9.31
N GLY A 52 -5.32 6.27 -9.29
CA GLY A 52 -6.77 6.16 -9.09
C GLY A 52 -7.54 5.58 -10.28
N LEU A 53 -6.91 5.55 -11.46
CA LEU A 53 -7.53 5.12 -12.73
C LEU A 53 -6.88 3.87 -13.34
N ASP A 54 -5.71 3.47 -12.83
CA ASP A 54 -4.93 2.37 -13.35
C ASP A 54 -5.66 1.03 -13.14
N PRO A 55 -5.98 0.27 -14.21
CA PRO A 55 -6.66 -1.01 -14.08
C PRO A 55 -5.87 -2.02 -13.25
N ASP A 56 -4.53 -1.97 -13.26
CA ASP A 56 -3.69 -2.87 -12.47
C ASP A 56 -3.92 -2.63 -10.97
N VAL A 57 -4.08 -1.35 -10.56
CA VAL A 57 -4.38 -0.98 -9.16
C VAL A 57 -5.71 -1.56 -8.71
N TRP A 58 -6.72 -1.49 -9.57
CA TRP A 58 -8.05 -2.04 -9.28
C TRP A 58 -8.05 -3.57 -9.21
N GLU A 59 -7.32 -4.24 -10.10
CA GLU A 59 -7.16 -5.71 -10.07
C GLU A 59 -6.44 -6.16 -8.79
N ILE A 60 -5.35 -5.48 -8.41
CA ILE A 60 -4.61 -5.74 -7.16
C ILE A 60 -5.53 -5.54 -5.95
N THR A 61 -6.33 -4.47 -5.95
CA THR A 61 -7.27 -4.18 -4.86
C THR A 61 -8.34 -5.26 -4.74
N ALA A 62 -8.93 -5.69 -5.86
CA ALA A 62 -9.92 -6.75 -5.87
C ALA A 62 -9.35 -8.07 -5.33
N ARG A 63 -8.13 -8.45 -5.75
CA ARG A 63 -7.43 -9.62 -5.22
C ARG A 63 -7.15 -9.51 -3.71
N ALA A 64 -6.68 -8.36 -3.25
CA ALA A 64 -6.41 -8.14 -1.83
C ALA A 64 -7.68 -8.26 -0.96
N LEU A 65 -8.86 -7.93 -1.51
CA LEU A 65 -10.14 -8.07 -0.82
C LEU A 65 -10.69 -9.51 -0.87
N ASP A 66 -10.38 -10.26 -1.94
CA ASP A 66 -10.74 -11.68 -2.06
C ASP A 66 -9.87 -12.60 -1.19
N GLU A 67 -8.60 -12.22 -0.98
CA GLU A 67 -7.67 -12.81 -0.03
C GLU A 67 -8.18 -12.62 1.42
N ARG A 68 -9.19 -13.41 1.84
CA ARG A 68 -9.76 -13.36 3.19
C ARG A 68 -8.67 -13.52 4.25
N SER A 69 -8.80 -12.76 5.33
CA SER A 69 -8.04 -13.03 6.57
C SER A 69 -8.43 -14.44 7.08
N PRO A 70 -7.51 -15.27 7.62
CA PRO A 70 -7.77 -16.65 8.06
C PRO A 70 -8.78 -16.84 9.22
N THR A 71 -9.71 -15.92 9.44
CA THR A 71 -10.61 -15.91 10.61
C THR A 71 -12.07 -15.63 10.25
N ASP A 72 -12.55 -16.17 9.13
CA ASP A 72 -14.00 -16.35 8.88
C ASP A 72 -14.36 -17.84 8.98
#